data_AF-A0A8K0SZL2-F1
#
_entry.id   AF-A0A8K0SZL2-F1
#
_cell.length_a   1.000
_cell.length_b   1.000
_cell.length_c   1.000
_cell.angle_alpha   90.00
_cell.angle_beta   90.00
_cell.angle_gamma   90.00
#
_symmetry.space_group_name_H-M   'P 1'
#
loop_
_entity.id
_entity.type
_entity.pdbx_description
1 polymer ?
#
loop_
_entity_poly.entity_id
_entity_poly.type
_entity_poly.pdbx_seq_one_letter_code
_entity_poly.pdbx_strand_id
1 'polypeptide(L)'
;MVSLCLRSHPCPSNTAPNCRVVSHEQLHTRLTSSIFTPGGQDRRLLTAMSEGFQIFSTVRFDTALKGVAGSDLDYAGWNHKHASPFYLLDRHRDRLLRAAIHWQWEPVMELLAGDRGIENLARLAEEFVGAAPPTPLRVTIRITQDGVISFERSEIPAVLLENLFPRELAPPGAARLSPGQPANSPRYVLVLDDGLVPPSEYTHFKTSRREMYNAARQRANIKVGEAREVLLVNQRDKTIMEGSITTPYFWRGGRWVTPPVAKQFNPKEGSGGQDGTSRRWALERGLAVEEAVKPESVRHGELCWISNGARGFTPATISRE
;
A
#
# COMPACT_ATOMS: atom_id res chain seq x y z
N MET A 1 -8.06 33.92 -49.69
CA MET A 1 -7.43 34.91 -48.78
C MET A 1 -7.64 34.36 -47.38
N VAL A 2 -6.64 33.88 -46.60
CA VAL A 2 -5.27 34.38 -46.33
C VAL A 2 -5.35 35.83 -45.84
N SER A 3 -4.92 36.24 -44.64
CA SER A 3 -4.26 35.57 -43.49
C SER A 3 -4.76 36.23 -42.17
N LEU A 4 -4.22 36.11 -40.94
CA LEU A 4 -2.97 35.56 -40.38
C LEU A 4 -3.19 35.19 -38.88
N CYS A 5 -2.29 34.44 -38.26
CA CYS A 5 -2.25 34.23 -36.79
C CYS A 5 -1.71 35.44 -36.02
N LEU A 6 -2.07 35.56 -34.73
CA LEU A 6 -1.16 36.00 -33.68
C LEU A 6 -1.49 35.33 -32.34
N ARG A 7 -0.48 35.17 -31.48
CA ARG A 7 -0.49 34.31 -30.27
C ARG A 7 -0.72 35.12 -28.99
N SER A 8 -1.28 34.47 -27.97
CA SER A 8 -1.08 34.85 -26.57
C SER A 8 -0.99 33.60 -25.67
N HIS A 9 0.18 33.39 -25.06
CA HIS A 9 0.31 32.51 -23.89
C HIS A 9 -0.10 33.26 -22.62
N PRO A 10 -0.41 32.55 -21.54
CA PRO A 10 0.48 32.68 -20.38
C PRO A 10 0.95 31.33 -19.79
N CYS A 11 1.97 31.41 -18.93
CA CYS A 11 2.63 30.28 -18.27
C CYS A 11 1.79 29.61 -17.16
N PRO A 12 2.17 28.38 -16.73
CA PRO A 12 1.56 27.69 -15.61
C PRO A 12 2.15 28.12 -14.26
N SER A 13 1.35 28.05 -13.19
CA SER A 13 1.84 28.18 -11.81
C SER A 13 0.94 27.51 -10.78
N ASN A 14 1.53 26.71 -9.89
CA ASN A 14 0.94 26.05 -8.70
C ASN A 14 -0.18 25.02 -8.98
N THR A 15 -0.29 23.91 -8.23
CA THR A 15 -0.16 23.78 -6.77
C THR A 15 0.49 22.46 -6.28
N ALA A 16 1.01 22.50 -5.06
CA ALA A 16 1.54 21.36 -4.30
C ALA A 16 0.45 20.35 -3.85
N PRO A 17 0.81 19.11 -3.45
CA PRO A 17 -0.16 18.17 -2.91
C PRO A 17 -0.76 18.65 -1.58
N ASN A 18 -2.10 18.68 -1.50
CA ASN A 18 -2.83 19.05 -0.28
C ASN A 18 -2.71 17.98 0.81
N CYS A 19 -1.74 18.14 1.71
CA CYS A 19 -1.83 17.53 3.05
C CYS A 19 -2.84 18.29 3.89
N ARG A 20 -3.91 17.61 4.35
CA ARG A 20 -4.75 18.12 5.44
C ARG A 20 -4.53 17.24 6.68
N VAL A 21 -4.12 17.87 7.77
CA VAL A 21 -4.12 17.26 9.10
C VAL A 21 -5.52 17.48 9.69
N VAL A 22 -6.10 16.43 10.25
CA VAL A 22 -7.37 16.52 11.00
C VAL A 22 -7.03 16.41 12.48
N SER A 23 -6.86 17.56 13.14
CA SER A 23 -6.67 17.65 14.59
C SER A 23 -7.97 18.08 15.26
N HIS A 24 -8.47 17.27 16.19
CA HIS A 24 -9.61 17.61 17.02
C HIS A 24 -9.11 18.42 18.23
N GLU A 25 -9.51 19.69 18.34
CA GLU A 25 -9.11 20.57 19.45
C GLU A 25 -10.37 21.15 20.12
N GLN A 26 -10.62 20.78 21.38
CA GLN A 26 -11.60 21.45 22.24
C GLN A 26 -11.13 21.53 23.70
N LEU A 27 -10.77 22.77 24.07
CA LEU A 27 -11.16 23.46 25.30
C LEU A 27 -10.92 22.78 26.67
N HIS A 28 -10.00 23.37 27.44
CA HIS A 28 -10.31 23.72 28.83
C HIS A 28 -9.58 25.00 29.27
N THR A 29 -10.34 26.09 29.43
CA THR A 29 -9.87 27.35 30.01
C THR A 29 -10.28 27.43 31.49
N ARG A 30 -9.33 27.50 32.43
CA ARG A 30 -9.51 28.17 33.73
C ARG A 30 -8.22 28.82 34.21
N LEU A 31 -8.30 30.12 34.49
CA LEU A 31 -7.28 30.91 35.16
C LEU A 31 -7.31 30.68 36.67
N THR A 32 -6.14 30.67 37.30
CA THR A 32 -5.89 31.24 38.65
C THR A 32 -4.40 31.55 38.77
N SER A 33 -4.04 32.46 39.68
CA SER A 33 -2.89 33.35 39.53
C SER A 33 -1.79 33.19 40.58
N SER A 34 -0.55 33.43 40.12
CA SER A 34 0.60 33.96 40.87
C SER A 34 1.22 33.13 42.00
N ILE A 35 2.54 32.92 41.92
CA ILE A 35 3.52 33.62 42.77
C ILE A 35 4.89 33.62 42.08
N PHE A 36 5.62 34.71 42.21
CA PHE A 36 6.88 35.01 41.55
C PHE A 36 8.08 34.60 42.44
N THR A 37 9.10 33.94 41.88
CA THR A 37 10.47 33.98 42.45
C THR A 37 11.50 33.77 41.33
N PRO A 38 12.57 34.59 41.26
CA PRO A 38 13.52 34.55 40.14
C PRO A 38 14.75 33.68 40.44
N GLY A 39 15.09 32.78 39.53
CA GLY A 39 16.29 31.95 39.60
C GLY A 39 16.43 31.13 38.33
N GLY A 40 17.24 31.61 37.39
CA GLY A 40 17.23 31.09 36.03
C GLY A 40 17.96 29.75 35.88
N GLN A 41 17.30 28.80 35.21
CA GLN A 41 17.87 28.14 34.03
C GLN A 41 16.72 27.93 33.04
N ASP A 42 16.83 28.56 31.86
CA ASP A 42 15.86 28.45 30.77
C ASP A 42 15.97 27.06 30.13
N ARG A 43 15.49 26.05 30.86
CA ARG A 43 15.39 24.67 30.41
C ARG A 43 14.23 24.60 29.42
N ARG A 44 14.46 25.16 28.24
CA ARG A 44 13.58 25.04 27.07
C ARG A 44 13.15 23.58 26.97
N LEU A 45 11.88 23.32 27.24
CA LEU A 45 11.19 22.19 26.64
C LEU A 45 11.05 22.50 25.14
N LEU A 46 12.19 22.41 24.45
CA LEU A 46 12.22 21.72 23.19
C LEU A 46 11.77 20.30 23.51
N THR A 47 10.45 20.09 23.54
CA THR A 47 9.89 18.79 23.24
C THR A 47 10.46 18.45 21.88
N ALA A 48 11.50 17.61 21.87
CA ALA A 48 11.91 16.95 20.67
C ALA A 48 10.69 16.14 20.25
N MET A 49 9.91 16.68 19.30
CA MET A 49 9.02 15.84 18.51
C MET A 49 9.94 14.75 17.98
N SER A 50 9.77 13.53 18.47
CA SER A 50 10.62 12.45 17.98
C SER A 50 10.49 12.43 16.47
N GLU A 51 11.60 12.32 15.74
CA GLU A 51 11.58 12.08 14.29
C GLU A 51 11.16 10.62 14.06
N GLY A 52 9.96 10.31 14.55
CA GLY A 52 9.30 9.02 14.49
C GLY A 52 8.88 8.73 13.07
N PHE A 53 8.93 7.44 12.72
CA PHE A 53 8.32 7.00 11.48
C PHE A 53 6.79 6.96 11.63
N GLN A 54 6.10 6.89 10.50
CA GLN A 54 4.65 6.66 10.46
C GLN A 54 4.38 5.25 9.98
N ILE A 55 3.39 4.58 10.54
CA ILE A 55 2.77 3.42 9.86
C ILE A 55 1.84 3.96 8.78
N PHE A 56 1.74 3.27 7.64
CA PHE A 56 0.90 3.74 6.55
C PHE A 56 0.23 2.64 5.73
N SER A 57 -0.86 3.03 5.08
CA SER A 57 -1.70 2.15 4.28
C SER A 57 -2.17 2.88 3.03
N THR A 58 -1.72 2.46 1.85
CA THR A 58 -2.29 2.94 0.58
C THR A 58 -3.44 2.01 0.17
N VAL A 59 -4.62 2.56 -0.04
CA VAL A 59 -5.88 1.89 -0.42
C VAL A 59 -6.44 2.52 -1.72
N ARG A 60 -7.15 1.72 -2.53
CA ARG A 60 -7.96 2.23 -3.66
C ARG A 60 -9.30 2.74 -3.14
N PHE A 61 -9.65 3.98 -3.47
CA PHE A 61 -11.03 4.47 -3.46
C PHE A 61 -11.58 4.41 -4.89
N ASP A 62 -12.74 3.80 -5.07
CA ASP A 62 -13.42 3.66 -6.36
C ASP A 62 -14.93 3.51 -6.12
N THR A 63 -15.75 4.32 -6.76
CA THR A 63 -17.22 4.26 -6.57
C THR A 63 -17.81 2.96 -7.13
N ALA A 64 -17.17 2.32 -8.12
CA ALA A 64 -17.60 1.03 -8.66
C ALA A 64 -17.56 -0.09 -7.60
N LEU A 65 -16.70 0.02 -6.57
CA LEU A 65 -16.61 -0.96 -5.48
C LEU A 65 -17.87 -1.05 -4.63
N LYS A 66 -18.74 -0.02 -4.63
CA LYS A 66 -20.04 -0.09 -3.96
C LYS A 66 -20.97 -1.12 -4.62
N GLY A 67 -20.80 -1.41 -5.91
CA GLY A 67 -21.57 -2.42 -6.65
C GLY A 67 -21.14 -3.86 -6.41
N VAL A 68 -20.12 -4.10 -5.59
CA VAL A 68 -19.68 -5.46 -5.19
C VAL A 68 -20.59 -6.03 -4.08
N ALA A 69 -21.26 -5.15 -3.32
CA ALA A 69 -22.20 -5.55 -2.28
C ALA A 69 -23.43 -6.22 -2.90
N GLY A 70 -23.66 -7.48 -2.56
CA GLY A 70 -24.77 -8.27 -3.11
C GLY A 70 -24.61 -8.74 -4.57
N SER A 71 -23.45 -8.58 -5.19
CA SER A 71 -23.17 -9.16 -6.53
C SER A 71 -22.74 -10.65 -6.44
N ASP A 72 -22.44 -11.27 -7.60
CA ASP A 72 -21.89 -12.63 -7.70
C ASP A 72 -20.43 -12.75 -7.20
N LEU A 73 -19.85 -11.63 -6.75
CA LEU A 73 -18.51 -11.54 -6.15
C LEU A 73 -18.56 -11.85 -4.65
N ASP A 74 -19.27 -12.90 -4.24
CA ASP A 74 -19.45 -13.31 -2.84
C ASP A 74 -18.11 -13.51 -2.09
N TYR A 75 -17.13 -14.06 -2.80
CA TYR A 75 -15.74 -14.22 -2.39
C TYR A 75 -14.98 -12.90 -2.18
N ALA A 76 -15.45 -11.73 -2.64
CA ALA A 76 -14.71 -10.46 -2.50
C ALA A 76 -14.43 -10.05 -1.04
N GLY A 77 -15.21 -10.55 -0.08
CA GLY A 77 -14.99 -10.32 1.35
C GLY A 77 -15.62 -9.00 1.81
N TRP A 78 -14.80 -8.05 2.32
CA TRP A 78 -15.29 -6.77 2.84
C TRP A 78 -16.22 -6.03 1.87
N ASN A 79 -15.81 -5.88 0.60
CA ASN A 79 -16.60 -5.16 -0.40
C ASN A 79 -17.90 -5.88 -0.82
N HIS A 80 -18.05 -7.18 -0.53
CA HIS A 80 -19.32 -7.88 -0.72
C HIS A 80 -20.24 -7.73 0.50
N LYS A 81 -19.67 -7.76 1.71
CA LYS A 81 -20.41 -7.62 2.97
C LYS A 81 -20.83 -6.17 3.26
N HIS A 82 -20.12 -5.19 2.72
CA HIS A 82 -20.32 -3.77 2.97
C HIS A 82 -20.23 -2.98 1.66
N ALA A 83 -21.17 -2.06 1.43
CA ALA A 83 -21.20 -1.15 0.27
C ALA A 83 -20.11 -0.04 0.37
N SER A 84 -18.85 -0.48 0.39
CA SER A 84 -17.65 0.32 0.64
C SER A 84 -16.96 0.74 -0.67
N PRO A 85 -16.65 2.04 -0.87
CA PRO A 85 -15.85 2.48 -2.00
C PRO A 85 -14.35 2.18 -1.80
N PHE A 86 -13.93 1.70 -0.63
CA PHE A 86 -12.55 1.32 -0.35
C PHE A 86 -12.31 -0.16 -0.56
N TYR A 87 -11.29 -0.49 -1.34
CA TYR A 87 -10.85 -1.87 -1.60
C TYR A 87 -10.25 -2.51 -0.34
N LEU A 88 -10.84 -3.61 0.15
CA LEU A 88 -10.33 -4.42 1.27
C LEU A 88 -10.04 -3.64 2.56
N LEU A 89 -10.91 -2.68 2.92
CA LEU A 89 -10.67 -1.76 4.03
C LEU A 89 -10.38 -2.48 5.37
N ASP A 90 -11.01 -3.64 5.59
CA ASP A 90 -10.72 -4.59 6.67
C ASP A 90 -9.22 -4.89 6.80
N ARG A 91 -8.60 -5.33 5.71
CA ARG A 91 -7.18 -5.70 5.67
C ARG A 91 -6.28 -4.48 5.79
N HIS A 92 -6.73 -3.34 5.27
CA HIS A 92 -6.04 -2.06 5.37
C HIS A 92 -6.02 -1.53 6.82
N ARG A 93 -7.12 -1.66 7.57
CA ARG A 93 -7.18 -1.44 9.02
C ARG A 93 -6.29 -2.43 9.75
N ASP A 94 -6.47 -3.73 9.52
CA ASP A 94 -5.74 -4.78 10.22
C ASP A 94 -4.22 -4.65 10.06
N ARG A 95 -3.74 -4.21 8.89
CA ARG A 95 -2.32 -3.94 8.66
C ARG A 95 -1.79 -2.83 9.57
N LEU A 96 -2.56 -1.75 9.75
CA LEU A 96 -2.20 -0.65 10.62
C LEU A 96 -2.26 -1.09 12.10
N LEU A 97 -3.31 -1.80 12.50
CA LEU A 97 -3.47 -2.29 13.87
C LEU A 97 -2.37 -3.30 14.26
N ARG A 98 -2.01 -4.24 13.39
CA ARG A 98 -0.90 -5.19 13.64
C ARG A 98 0.45 -4.48 13.80
N ALA A 99 0.69 -3.43 13.02
CA ALA A 99 1.89 -2.60 13.15
C ALA A 99 1.89 -1.84 14.49
N ALA A 100 0.77 -1.24 14.86
CA ALA A 100 0.61 -0.57 16.16
C ALA A 100 0.81 -1.51 17.35
N ILE A 101 0.30 -2.75 17.27
CA ILE A 101 0.52 -3.80 18.29
C ILE A 101 2.01 -4.15 18.43
N HIS A 102 2.73 -4.32 17.32
CA HIS A 102 4.16 -4.66 17.36
C HIS A 102 5.02 -3.57 18.02
N TRP A 103 4.73 -2.29 17.76
CA TRP A 103 5.42 -1.17 18.40
C TRP A 103 4.76 -0.65 19.69
N GLN A 104 3.73 -1.33 20.20
CA GLN A 104 2.99 -0.95 21.41
C GLN A 104 2.46 0.50 21.38
N TRP A 105 1.96 0.94 20.21
CA TRP A 105 1.38 2.27 20.01
C TRP A 105 -0.07 2.28 20.53
N GLU A 106 -0.22 2.34 21.86
CA GLU A 106 -1.53 2.28 22.55
C GLU A 106 -2.60 3.22 21.96
N PRO A 107 -2.33 4.53 21.69
CA PRO A 107 -3.33 5.42 21.10
C PRO A 107 -3.83 4.95 19.72
N VAL A 108 -2.94 4.34 18.93
CA VAL A 108 -3.27 3.79 17.60
C VAL A 108 -3.99 2.45 17.70
N MET A 109 -3.68 1.66 18.71
CA MET A 109 -4.40 0.41 19.00
C MET A 109 -5.86 0.69 19.37
N GLU A 110 -6.11 1.62 20.30
CA GLU A 110 -7.46 2.04 20.69
C GLU A 110 -8.25 2.61 19.51
N LEU A 111 -7.62 3.47 18.71
CA LEU A 111 -8.20 4.13 17.55
C LEU A 111 -8.66 3.17 16.44
N LEU A 112 -8.03 2.00 16.32
CA LEU A 112 -8.28 1.03 15.25
C LEU A 112 -8.98 -0.25 15.73
N ALA A 113 -9.11 -0.49 17.04
CA ALA A 113 -9.69 -1.72 17.58
C ALA A 113 -11.19 -1.89 17.31
N GLY A 114 -11.62 -3.14 17.11
CA GLY A 114 -13.03 -3.52 16.96
C GLY A 114 -13.73 -2.90 15.75
N ASP A 115 -15.05 -2.96 15.71
CA ASP A 115 -15.83 -2.46 14.57
C ASP A 115 -15.82 -0.93 14.49
N ARG A 116 -15.90 -0.25 15.65
CA ARG A 116 -15.77 1.21 15.76
C ARG A 116 -14.49 1.76 15.10
N GLY A 117 -13.37 1.04 15.21
CA GLY A 117 -12.10 1.46 14.63
C GLY A 117 -12.09 1.45 13.09
N ILE A 118 -12.78 0.49 12.46
CA ILE A 118 -12.92 0.47 11.00
C ILE A 118 -14.01 1.43 10.51
N GLU A 119 -15.11 1.59 11.24
CA GLU A 119 -16.15 2.59 10.96
C GLU A 119 -15.58 4.01 11.00
N ASN A 120 -14.81 4.34 12.05
CA ASN A 120 -14.15 5.64 12.17
C ASN A 120 -13.11 5.87 11.07
N LEU A 121 -12.32 4.85 10.72
CA LEU A 121 -11.36 4.94 9.62
C LEU A 121 -12.04 5.15 8.26
N ALA A 122 -13.16 4.47 8.01
CA ALA A 122 -13.98 4.65 6.81
C ALA A 122 -14.50 6.09 6.74
N ARG A 123 -15.18 6.55 7.81
CA ARG A 123 -15.76 7.90 7.91
C ARG A 123 -14.72 8.99 7.64
N LEU A 124 -13.58 8.96 8.33
CA LEU A 124 -12.50 9.94 8.14
C LEU A 124 -11.93 9.93 6.72
N ALA A 125 -11.82 8.76 6.10
CA ALA A 125 -11.36 8.64 4.72
C ALA A 125 -12.40 9.14 3.70
N GLU A 126 -13.70 8.91 3.91
CA GLU A 126 -14.77 9.47 3.07
C GLU A 126 -14.86 10.99 3.23
N GLU A 127 -14.78 11.53 4.44
CA GLU A 127 -14.73 12.98 4.71
C GLU A 127 -13.53 13.65 4.01
N PHE A 128 -12.36 13.01 4.01
CA PHE A 128 -11.18 13.52 3.31
C PHE A 128 -11.30 13.46 1.78
N VAL A 129 -11.95 12.42 1.24
CA VAL A 129 -12.25 12.33 -0.21
C VAL A 129 -13.30 13.37 -0.60
N GLY A 130 -14.32 13.58 0.23
CA GLY A 130 -15.40 14.51 0.00
C GLY A 130 -16.34 14.04 -1.12
N ALA A 131 -16.78 14.97 -1.97
CA ALA A 131 -17.65 14.67 -3.10
C ALA A 131 -17.04 13.60 -4.02
N ALA A 132 -17.88 12.71 -4.54
CA ALA A 132 -17.47 11.57 -5.35
C ALA A 132 -16.63 12.01 -6.56
N PRO A 133 -15.33 11.67 -6.64
CA PRO A 133 -14.48 12.04 -7.77
C PRO A 133 -14.90 11.28 -9.04
N PRO A 134 -14.68 11.86 -10.24
CA PRO A 134 -14.96 11.19 -11.51
C PRO A 134 -13.96 10.07 -11.82
N THR A 135 -12.81 10.06 -11.15
CA THR A 135 -11.70 9.12 -11.34
C THR A 135 -11.40 8.36 -10.04
N PRO A 136 -10.99 7.09 -10.10
CA PRO A 136 -10.52 6.35 -8.93
C PRO A 136 -9.30 7.02 -8.29
N LEU A 137 -9.20 6.92 -6.97
CA LEU A 137 -8.12 7.52 -6.20
C LEU A 137 -7.25 6.48 -5.51
N ARG A 138 -5.94 6.77 -5.50
CA ARG A 138 -4.99 6.19 -4.56
C ARG A 138 -5.02 7.04 -3.29
N VAL A 139 -5.67 6.55 -2.23
CA VAL A 139 -5.69 7.19 -0.91
C VAL A 139 -4.59 6.58 -0.05
N THR A 140 -3.75 7.41 0.57
CA THR A 140 -2.72 6.97 1.51
C THR A 140 -3.04 7.49 2.90
N ILE A 141 -3.32 6.56 3.81
CA ILE A 141 -3.57 6.77 5.23
C ILE A 141 -2.24 6.66 5.95
N ARG A 142 -1.88 7.64 6.78
CA ARG A 142 -0.68 7.65 7.63
C ARG A 142 -1.10 7.84 9.07
N ILE A 143 -0.41 7.20 10.00
CA ILE A 143 -0.66 7.37 11.44
C ILE A 143 0.69 7.52 12.16
N THR A 144 0.82 8.55 12.99
CA THR A 144 1.96 8.73 13.90
C THR A 144 1.83 7.82 15.13
N GLN A 145 2.89 7.73 15.93
CA GLN A 145 2.88 7.01 17.20
C GLN A 145 1.79 7.51 18.16
N ASP A 146 1.52 8.81 18.16
CA ASP A 146 0.55 9.47 19.05
C ASP A 146 -0.91 9.40 18.57
N GLY A 147 -1.22 8.59 17.55
CA GLY A 147 -2.60 8.44 17.04
C GLY A 147 -3.05 9.47 16.00
N VAL A 148 -2.18 10.40 15.57
CA VAL A 148 -2.56 11.41 14.58
C VAL A 148 -2.68 10.78 13.19
N ILE A 149 -3.91 10.69 12.67
CA ILE A 149 -4.18 10.26 11.30
C ILE A 149 -4.02 11.43 10.33
N SER A 150 -3.32 11.21 9.22
CA SER A 150 -3.34 12.10 8.05
C SER A 150 -3.58 11.32 6.76
N PHE A 151 -4.09 12.01 5.76
CA PHE A 151 -4.44 11.44 4.47
C PHE A 151 -3.78 12.22 3.31
N GLU A 152 -3.35 11.47 2.31
CA GLU A 152 -2.94 11.97 1.00
C GLU A 152 -3.80 11.29 -0.08
N ARG A 153 -4.07 11.97 -1.19
CA ARG A 153 -4.68 11.36 -2.38
C ARG A 153 -4.00 11.76 -3.67
N SER A 154 -3.95 10.84 -4.61
CA SER A 154 -3.62 11.08 -6.01
C SER A 154 -4.60 10.30 -6.89
N GLU A 155 -4.79 10.71 -8.13
CA GLU A 155 -5.52 9.89 -9.10
C GLU A 155 -4.80 8.57 -9.36
N ILE A 156 -5.56 7.55 -9.78
CA ILE A 156 -5.03 6.27 -10.25
C ILE A 156 -5.93 5.74 -11.38
N PRO A 157 -5.36 5.06 -12.40
CA PRO A 157 -6.17 4.49 -13.48
C PRO A 157 -7.32 3.60 -12.99
N ALA A 158 -8.42 3.64 -13.75
CA ALA A 158 -9.47 2.64 -13.70
C ALA A 158 -8.88 1.24 -13.97
N VAL A 159 -9.38 0.24 -13.25
CA VAL A 159 -9.09 -1.18 -13.48
C VAL A 159 -10.41 -1.93 -13.35
N LEU A 160 -10.50 -3.11 -13.96
CA LEU A 160 -11.71 -3.93 -13.88
C LEU A 160 -11.91 -4.49 -12.45
N LEU A 161 -13.13 -4.87 -12.09
CA LEU A 161 -13.37 -5.53 -10.79
C LEU A 161 -12.63 -6.86 -10.70
N GLU A 162 -12.43 -7.55 -11.81
CA GLU A 162 -11.64 -8.78 -11.96
C GLU A 162 -10.15 -8.53 -11.72
N ASN A 163 -9.63 -7.30 -11.91
CA ASN A 163 -8.29 -6.95 -11.46
C ASN A 163 -8.22 -6.76 -9.94
N LEU A 164 -9.33 -6.44 -9.26
CA LEU A 164 -9.37 -6.25 -7.81
C LEU A 164 -9.74 -7.55 -7.07
N PHE A 165 -10.67 -8.33 -7.61
CA PHE A 165 -11.17 -9.60 -7.09
C PHE A 165 -11.13 -10.67 -8.18
N PRO A 166 -9.95 -11.10 -8.66
CA PRO A 166 -9.86 -12.19 -9.62
C PRO A 166 -10.38 -13.50 -9.02
N ARG A 167 -11.13 -14.30 -9.79
CA ARG A 167 -11.46 -15.69 -9.40
C ARG A 167 -10.21 -16.57 -9.47
N GLU A 168 -9.39 -16.35 -10.48
CA GLU A 168 -8.12 -17.06 -10.72
C GLU A 168 -7.11 -16.14 -11.42
N LEU A 169 -5.83 -16.50 -11.36
CA LEU A 169 -4.75 -15.82 -12.09
C LEU A 169 -4.36 -16.67 -13.30
N ALA A 170 -4.43 -16.11 -14.50
CA ALA A 170 -4.22 -16.86 -15.74
C ALA A 170 -2.80 -17.47 -15.81
N PRO A 171 -2.65 -18.80 -16.01
CA PRO A 171 -1.35 -19.47 -16.02
C PRO A 171 -0.51 -19.12 -17.28
N PRO A 172 0.82 -19.34 -17.25
CA PRO A 172 1.65 -19.18 -18.45
C PRO A 172 1.14 -20.02 -19.62
N GLY A 173 0.99 -19.41 -20.79
CA GLY A 173 0.48 -20.06 -22.00
C GLY A 173 -1.04 -20.08 -22.15
N ALA A 174 -1.82 -19.52 -21.21
CA ALA A 174 -3.26 -19.37 -21.36
C ALA A 174 -3.61 -18.48 -22.58
N ALA A 175 -4.33 -19.04 -23.56
CA ALA A 175 -4.58 -18.40 -24.84
C ALA A 175 -5.69 -17.33 -24.83
N ARG A 176 -6.55 -17.29 -23.80
CA ARG A 176 -7.63 -16.31 -23.61
C ARG A 176 -7.84 -16.00 -22.14
N LEU A 177 -8.34 -14.78 -21.88
CA LEU A 177 -8.92 -14.44 -20.58
C LEU A 177 -10.30 -15.09 -20.45
N SER A 178 -10.46 -15.96 -19.47
CA SER A 178 -11.76 -16.49 -19.05
C SER A 178 -12.55 -15.41 -18.28
N PRO A 179 -13.90 -15.48 -18.22
CA PRO A 179 -14.69 -14.63 -17.33
C PRO A 179 -14.18 -14.72 -15.88
N GLY A 180 -14.01 -13.57 -15.21
CA GLY A 180 -13.44 -13.51 -13.85
C GLY A 180 -11.91 -13.52 -13.77
N GLN A 181 -11.19 -13.57 -14.91
CA GLN A 181 -9.74 -13.35 -14.95
C GLN A 181 -9.38 -11.85 -15.08
N PRO A 182 -8.29 -11.40 -14.43
CA PRO A 182 -7.83 -10.01 -14.46
C PRO A 182 -7.30 -9.60 -15.85
N ALA A 183 -7.43 -8.33 -16.21
CA ALA A 183 -6.95 -7.82 -17.50
C ALA A 183 -5.43 -8.04 -17.72
N ASN A 184 -5.07 -8.41 -18.95
CA ASN A 184 -3.69 -8.70 -19.35
C ASN A 184 -2.80 -7.46 -19.62
N SER A 185 -3.31 -6.26 -19.37
CA SER A 185 -2.61 -4.98 -19.57
C SER A 185 -2.99 -3.95 -18.48
N PRO A 186 -2.09 -2.99 -18.15
CA PRO A 186 -0.69 -2.92 -18.57
C PRO A 186 0.13 -4.06 -17.98
N ARG A 187 1.18 -4.49 -18.69
CA ARG A 187 2.12 -5.51 -18.23
C ARG A 187 3.35 -4.84 -17.64
N TYR A 188 3.68 -5.16 -16.39
CA TYR A 188 4.87 -4.62 -15.73
C TYR A 188 6.14 -5.39 -16.13
N VAL A 189 7.28 -4.71 -16.16
CA VAL A 189 8.59 -5.35 -16.21
C VAL A 189 9.10 -5.53 -14.78
N LEU A 190 9.46 -6.75 -14.40
CA LEU A 190 10.09 -7.05 -13.11
C LEU A 190 11.59 -7.21 -13.29
N VAL A 191 12.39 -6.40 -12.60
CA VAL A 191 13.84 -6.58 -12.53
C VAL A 191 14.23 -7.13 -11.16
N LEU A 192 15.29 -7.93 -11.09
CA LEU A 192 15.87 -8.34 -9.81
C LEU A 192 16.74 -7.20 -9.25
N ASP A 193 16.64 -6.96 -7.95
CA ASP A 193 17.62 -6.14 -7.23
C ASP A 193 18.98 -6.86 -7.22
N ASP A 194 20.05 -6.13 -7.53
CA ASP A 194 21.44 -6.56 -7.34
C ASP A 194 21.87 -6.40 -5.87
N GLY A 195 21.18 -5.51 -5.14
CA GLY A 195 21.31 -5.33 -3.70
C GLY A 195 20.65 -6.45 -2.89
N LEU A 196 21.18 -6.64 -1.69
CA LEU A 196 20.64 -7.55 -0.68
C LEU A 196 20.02 -6.74 0.46
N VAL A 197 18.83 -7.16 0.91
CA VAL A 197 18.08 -6.46 1.96
C VAL A 197 17.95 -7.36 3.19
N PRO A 198 18.40 -6.92 4.38
CA PRO A 198 18.19 -7.68 5.61
C PRO A 198 16.71 -7.61 6.04
N PRO A 199 16.06 -8.75 6.35
CA PRO A 199 14.72 -8.76 6.92
C PRO A 199 14.65 -7.95 8.22
N SER A 200 13.66 -7.07 8.33
CA SER A 200 13.44 -6.22 9.50
C SER A 200 11.95 -5.95 9.71
N GLU A 201 11.62 -5.38 10.85
CA GLU A 201 10.27 -4.86 11.14
C GLU A 201 9.80 -3.84 10.08
N TYR A 202 10.71 -3.09 9.46
CA TYR A 202 10.41 -2.12 8.39
C TYR A 202 10.22 -2.76 7.00
N THR A 203 10.67 -4.01 6.80
CA THR A 203 10.31 -4.81 5.62
C THR A 203 9.07 -5.67 5.86
N HIS A 204 8.73 -5.98 7.11
CA HIS A 204 7.53 -6.74 7.45
C HIS A 204 6.26 -5.86 7.57
N PHE A 205 6.36 -4.71 8.23
CA PHE A 205 5.28 -3.75 8.37
C PHE A 205 5.44 -2.56 7.41
N LYS A 206 4.31 -1.94 7.05
CA LYS A 206 4.30 -0.84 6.09
C LYS A 206 4.54 0.51 6.79
N THR A 207 5.79 0.96 6.82
CA THR A 207 6.22 2.19 7.49
C THR A 207 6.84 3.22 6.54
N SER A 208 6.97 4.48 6.98
CA SER A 208 7.66 5.53 6.24
C SER A 208 9.18 5.32 6.12
N ARG A 209 9.80 4.45 6.93
CA ARG A 209 11.18 4.00 6.76
C ARG A 209 11.25 3.08 5.55
N ARG A 210 11.67 3.65 4.41
CA ARG A 210 11.60 3.00 3.08
C ARG A 210 12.92 3.06 2.32
N GLU A 211 14.01 3.35 3.01
CA GLU A 211 15.33 3.62 2.45
C GLU A 211 15.81 2.42 1.63
N MET A 212 15.59 1.19 2.12
CA MET A 212 15.88 -0.06 1.42
C MET A 212 15.10 -0.20 0.10
N TYR A 213 13.80 0.11 0.09
CA TYR A 213 12.97 0.06 -1.11
C TYR A 213 13.32 1.19 -2.10
N ASN A 214 13.63 2.38 -1.59
CA ASN A 214 14.02 3.53 -2.41
C ASN A 214 15.37 3.28 -3.09
N ALA A 215 16.35 2.73 -2.36
CA ALA A 215 17.65 2.34 -2.89
C ALA A 215 17.54 1.23 -3.95
N ALA A 216 16.69 0.22 -3.75
CA ALA A 216 16.42 -0.80 -4.76
C ALA A 216 15.85 -0.19 -6.06
N ARG A 217 14.88 0.72 -5.95
CA ARG A 217 14.31 1.43 -7.11
C ARG A 217 15.34 2.34 -7.81
N GLN A 218 16.25 2.93 -7.05
CA GLN A 218 17.34 3.76 -7.58
C GLN A 218 18.36 2.93 -8.37
N ARG A 219 18.81 1.78 -7.83
CA ARG A 219 19.70 0.84 -8.55
C ARG A 219 19.06 0.33 -9.84
N ALA A 220 17.78 -0.03 -9.77
CA ALA A 220 16.98 -0.45 -10.92
C ALA A 220 16.59 0.69 -11.90
N ASN A 221 16.98 1.94 -11.62
CA ASN A 221 16.65 3.15 -12.41
C ASN A 221 15.13 3.30 -12.71
N ILE A 222 14.26 2.97 -11.74
CA ILE A 222 12.81 2.99 -11.92
C ILE A 222 12.23 4.34 -11.52
N LYS A 223 11.68 5.06 -12.50
CA LYS A 223 11.05 6.38 -12.27
C LYS A 223 9.62 6.24 -11.72
N VAL A 224 9.08 7.35 -11.22
CA VAL A 224 7.69 7.41 -10.74
C VAL A 224 6.74 7.26 -11.93
N GLY A 225 5.78 6.34 -11.83
CA GLY A 225 4.75 6.11 -12.86
C GLY A 225 5.11 5.09 -13.93
N GLU A 226 6.36 4.64 -14.03
CA GLU A 226 6.76 3.58 -14.96
C GLU A 226 6.10 2.24 -14.62
N ALA A 227 5.76 1.46 -15.65
CA ALA A 227 5.35 0.05 -15.52
C ALA A 227 6.57 -0.87 -15.31
N ARG A 228 7.47 -0.49 -14.40
CA ARG A 228 8.60 -1.32 -13.94
C ARG A 228 8.54 -1.46 -12.41
N GLU A 229 8.96 -2.60 -11.92
CA GLU A 229 9.05 -2.91 -10.49
C GLU A 229 10.35 -3.69 -10.22
N VAL A 230 10.95 -3.46 -9.05
CA VAL A 230 12.16 -4.16 -8.61
C VAL A 230 11.82 -5.16 -7.51
N LEU A 231 12.31 -6.39 -7.66
CA LEU A 231 12.16 -7.50 -6.73
C LEU A 231 13.35 -7.52 -5.76
N LEU A 232 13.07 -7.32 -4.47
CA LEU A 232 14.08 -7.32 -3.41
C LEU A 232 14.52 -8.74 -3.08
N VAL A 233 15.81 -8.92 -2.76
CA VAL A 233 16.41 -10.21 -2.40
C VAL A 233 16.85 -10.22 -0.94
N ASN A 234 16.43 -11.25 -0.20
CA ASN A 234 16.72 -11.44 1.20
C ASN A 234 18.23 -11.68 1.43
N GLN A 235 18.86 -10.84 2.23
CA GLN A 235 20.29 -10.98 2.57
C GLN A 235 20.61 -12.33 3.24
N ARG A 236 19.69 -12.88 4.04
CA ARG A 236 19.88 -14.05 4.91
C ARG A 236 20.01 -15.36 4.13
N ASP A 237 19.06 -15.63 3.24
CA ASP A 237 18.91 -16.93 2.54
C ASP A 237 18.87 -16.81 1.01
N LYS A 238 19.03 -15.59 0.48
CA LYS A 238 18.98 -15.26 -0.95
C LYS A 238 17.64 -15.59 -1.61
N THR A 239 16.53 -15.67 -0.88
CA THR A 239 15.18 -15.77 -1.47
C THR A 239 14.66 -14.40 -1.90
N ILE A 240 13.76 -14.37 -2.89
CA ILE A 240 13.03 -13.16 -3.28
C ILE A 240 12.06 -12.81 -2.15
N MET A 241 12.02 -11.54 -1.73
CA MET A 241 11.17 -11.05 -0.64
C MET A 241 9.80 -10.61 -1.16
N GLU A 242 9.80 -9.55 -1.96
CA GLU A 242 8.65 -8.83 -2.50
C GLU A 242 9.12 -7.83 -3.57
N GLY A 243 8.19 -7.13 -4.23
CA GLY A 243 8.50 -5.96 -5.04
C GLY A 243 8.53 -4.67 -4.20
N SER A 244 9.17 -3.60 -4.69
CA SER A 244 9.31 -2.35 -3.92
C SER A 244 7.97 -1.74 -3.45
N ILE A 245 6.88 -1.96 -4.19
CA ILE A 245 5.51 -1.53 -3.86
C ILE A 245 4.45 -2.63 -4.11
N THR A 246 4.85 -3.90 -4.28
CA THR A 246 3.96 -5.01 -4.66
C THR A 246 4.36 -6.36 -4.05
N THR A 247 3.40 -7.29 -3.96
CA THR A 247 3.67 -8.71 -3.71
C THR A 247 3.77 -9.46 -5.05
N PRO A 248 4.85 -10.22 -5.31
CA PRO A 248 5.00 -11.01 -6.53
C PRO A 248 4.41 -12.43 -6.39
N TYR A 249 4.03 -12.99 -7.54
CA TYR A 249 3.53 -14.35 -7.69
C TYR A 249 4.19 -15.01 -8.91
N PHE A 250 4.73 -16.20 -8.71
CA PHE A 250 5.50 -16.97 -9.69
C PHE A 250 4.80 -18.30 -10.00
N TRP A 251 4.94 -18.81 -11.22
CA TRP A 251 4.34 -20.10 -11.58
C TRP A 251 5.30 -21.25 -11.26
N ARG A 252 5.00 -22.09 -10.28
CA ARG A 252 5.84 -23.23 -9.86
C ARG A 252 4.96 -24.46 -9.64
N GLY A 253 5.39 -25.63 -10.12
CA GLY A 253 4.69 -26.90 -9.89
C GLY A 253 3.22 -26.93 -10.34
N GLY A 254 2.84 -26.17 -11.38
CA GLY A 254 1.45 -26.10 -11.86
C GLY A 254 0.51 -25.21 -11.04
N ARG A 255 1.06 -24.34 -10.17
CA ARG A 255 0.31 -23.41 -9.32
C ARG A 255 1.01 -22.04 -9.21
N TRP A 256 0.28 -21.03 -8.75
CA TRP A 256 0.87 -19.76 -8.35
C TRP A 256 1.43 -19.85 -6.94
N VAL A 257 2.66 -19.35 -6.77
CA VAL A 257 3.34 -19.27 -5.47
C VAL A 257 3.80 -17.86 -5.18
N THR A 258 3.78 -17.45 -3.93
CA THR A 258 4.29 -16.15 -3.45
C THR A 258 5.28 -16.37 -2.32
N PRO A 259 6.31 -15.53 -2.14
CA PRO A 259 7.27 -15.69 -1.05
C PRO A 259 6.58 -15.77 0.33
N PRO A 260 7.02 -16.66 1.23
CA PRO A 260 6.45 -16.81 2.56
C PRO A 260 6.66 -15.56 3.41
N VAL A 261 5.73 -15.23 4.29
CA VAL A 261 5.89 -14.14 5.27
C VAL A 261 5.40 -14.65 6.63
N ALA A 262 6.24 -14.52 7.65
CA ALA A 262 5.90 -14.94 9.01
C ALA A 262 4.64 -14.22 9.51
N LYS A 263 3.73 -14.91 10.21
CA LYS A 263 2.44 -14.33 10.67
C LYS A 263 2.60 -13.19 11.69
N GLN A 264 3.71 -13.23 12.42
CA GLN A 264 4.21 -12.18 13.30
C GLN A 264 5.64 -11.87 12.84
N PHE A 265 6.17 -10.68 13.14
CA PHE A 265 7.54 -10.36 12.77
C PHE A 265 8.54 -11.32 13.45
N ASN A 266 9.25 -12.10 12.64
CA ASN A 266 10.37 -12.92 13.08
C ASN A 266 11.50 -12.80 12.03
N PRO A 267 12.67 -12.24 12.37
CA PRO A 267 13.77 -12.05 11.41
C PRO A 267 14.43 -13.36 10.95
N LYS A 268 14.03 -14.52 11.51
CA LYS A 268 14.53 -15.86 11.14
C LYS A 268 13.52 -16.69 10.32
N GLU A 269 12.29 -16.23 10.15
CA GLU A 269 11.24 -16.93 9.40
C GLU A 269 10.78 -16.16 8.15
N GLY A 270 10.12 -16.87 7.22
CA GLY A 270 9.64 -16.32 5.93
C GLY A 270 10.75 -15.70 5.07
N SER A 271 10.40 -15.07 3.95
CA SER A 271 11.34 -14.34 3.08
C SER A 271 11.48 -12.86 3.46
N GLY A 272 10.83 -12.40 4.54
CA GLY A 272 11.07 -11.09 5.14
C GLY A 272 10.35 -9.87 4.55
N GLY A 273 9.48 -10.05 3.54
CA GLY A 273 8.65 -8.98 2.96
C GLY A 273 7.35 -8.68 3.73
N GLN A 274 6.49 -7.80 3.19
CA GLN A 274 5.27 -7.34 3.85
C GLN A 274 4.10 -8.32 3.76
N ASP A 275 3.32 -8.41 4.84
CA ASP A 275 2.03 -9.13 4.84
C ASP A 275 0.91 -8.31 4.17
N GLY A 276 1.04 -8.15 2.85
CA GLY A 276 0.21 -7.31 1.99
C GLY A 276 -1.30 -7.59 2.07
N THR A 277 -2.12 -6.58 1.79
CA THR A 277 -3.59 -6.69 1.90
C THR A 277 -4.18 -7.59 0.81
N SER A 278 -3.82 -7.34 -0.46
CA SER A 278 -4.13 -8.22 -1.60
C SER A 278 -3.45 -9.59 -1.49
N ARG A 279 -2.24 -9.66 -0.89
CA ARG A 279 -1.53 -10.91 -0.58
C ARG A 279 -2.35 -11.83 0.33
N ARG A 280 -2.74 -11.35 1.51
CA ARG A 280 -3.59 -12.10 2.45
C ARG A 280 -4.90 -12.53 1.79
N TRP A 281 -5.54 -11.62 1.04
CA TRP A 281 -6.78 -11.90 0.33
C TRP A 281 -6.63 -13.06 -0.65
N ALA A 282 -5.54 -13.10 -1.44
CA ALA A 282 -5.22 -14.16 -2.39
C ALA A 282 -4.97 -15.51 -1.71
N LEU A 283 -4.16 -15.52 -0.63
CA LEU A 283 -3.80 -16.74 0.10
C LEU A 283 -5.02 -17.41 0.74
N GLU A 284 -5.91 -16.62 1.37
CA GLU A 284 -7.16 -17.12 1.94
C GLU A 284 -8.15 -17.71 0.92
N ARG A 285 -7.95 -17.44 -0.37
CA ARG A 285 -8.79 -17.91 -1.49
C ARG A 285 -8.11 -18.96 -2.36
N GLY A 286 -6.89 -19.38 -2.02
CA GLY A 286 -6.13 -20.36 -2.79
C GLY A 286 -5.67 -19.87 -4.17
N LEU A 287 -5.74 -18.56 -4.47
CA LEU A 287 -5.21 -18.00 -5.73
C LEU A 287 -3.69 -18.20 -5.85
N ALA A 288 -3.02 -18.29 -4.70
CA ALA A 288 -1.61 -18.64 -4.58
C ALA A 288 -1.37 -19.33 -3.23
N VAL A 289 -0.18 -19.91 -3.08
CA VAL A 289 0.32 -20.51 -1.84
C VAL A 289 1.70 -19.97 -1.50
N GLU A 290 2.16 -20.17 -0.27
CA GLU A 290 3.52 -19.76 0.12
C GLU A 290 4.57 -20.77 -0.38
N GLU A 291 5.58 -20.28 -1.10
CA GLU A 291 6.76 -21.05 -1.51
C GLU A 291 7.96 -20.11 -1.64
N ALA A 292 9.13 -20.53 -1.15
CA ALA A 292 10.34 -19.71 -1.25
C ALA A 292 10.90 -19.76 -2.68
N VAL A 293 10.88 -18.61 -3.36
CA VAL A 293 11.41 -18.47 -4.73
C VAL A 293 12.80 -17.87 -4.66
N LYS A 294 13.77 -18.48 -5.33
CA LYS A 294 15.14 -17.95 -5.40
C LYS A 294 15.40 -17.20 -6.71
N PRO A 295 16.26 -16.15 -6.73
CA PRO A 295 16.65 -15.44 -7.94
C PRO A 295 17.16 -16.34 -9.06
N GLU A 296 17.95 -17.38 -8.78
CA GLU A 296 18.43 -18.32 -9.81
C GLU A 296 17.30 -19.11 -10.51
N SER A 297 16.12 -19.20 -9.89
CA SER A 297 14.98 -19.92 -10.45
C SER A 297 14.16 -19.11 -11.46
N VAL A 298 14.25 -17.77 -11.48
CA VAL A 298 13.46 -16.93 -12.38
C VAL A 298 14.17 -16.70 -13.71
N ARG A 299 13.45 -16.71 -14.83
CA ARG A 299 14.02 -16.58 -16.19
C ARG A 299 13.59 -15.29 -16.87
N HIS A 300 14.43 -14.74 -17.76
CA HIS A 300 14.00 -13.64 -18.64
C HIS A 300 12.77 -14.10 -19.44
N GLY A 301 11.75 -13.24 -19.56
CA GLY A 301 10.49 -13.55 -20.23
C GLY A 301 9.47 -14.33 -19.40
N GLU A 302 9.80 -14.72 -18.16
CA GLU A 302 8.88 -15.44 -17.28
C GLU A 302 7.65 -14.61 -16.90
N LEU A 303 6.45 -15.14 -17.15
CA LEU A 303 5.19 -14.54 -16.70
C LEU A 303 5.07 -14.64 -15.18
N CYS A 304 4.84 -13.49 -14.55
CA CYS A 304 4.51 -13.36 -13.14
C CYS A 304 3.19 -12.60 -13.00
N TRP A 305 2.61 -12.62 -11.80
CA TRP A 305 1.66 -11.61 -11.36
C TRP A 305 2.28 -10.76 -10.26
N ILE A 306 1.80 -9.53 -10.11
CA ILE A 306 2.09 -8.67 -8.96
C ILE A 306 0.77 -8.13 -8.39
N SER A 307 0.70 -7.89 -7.07
CA SER A 307 -0.47 -7.25 -6.47
C SER A 307 -0.16 -6.19 -5.42
N ASN A 308 -1.06 -5.23 -5.26
CA ASN A 308 -1.13 -4.37 -4.07
C ASN A 308 -2.54 -3.81 -3.83
N GLY A 309 -2.76 -3.23 -2.64
CA GLY A 309 -4.03 -2.63 -2.23
C GLY A 309 -4.48 -1.36 -2.96
N ALA A 310 -3.83 -0.97 -4.06
CA ALA A 310 -4.21 0.19 -4.89
C ALA A 310 -4.57 -0.18 -6.34
N ARG A 311 -3.87 -1.18 -6.91
CA ARG A 311 -4.06 -1.66 -8.29
C ARG A 311 -4.70 -3.04 -8.40
N GLY A 312 -4.87 -3.75 -7.27
CA GLY A 312 -5.26 -5.16 -7.30
C GLY A 312 -4.13 -6.00 -7.89
N PHE A 313 -4.46 -6.88 -8.83
CA PHE A 313 -3.58 -7.82 -9.51
C PHE A 313 -3.28 -7.33 -10.94
N THR A 314 -2.01 -7.39 -11.32
CA THR A 314 -1.51 -6.91 -12.62
C THR A 314 -0.48 -7.91 -13.16
N PRO A 315 -0.50 -8.26 -14.45
CA PRO A 315 0.48 -9.19 -15.01
C PRO A 315 1.84 -8.51 -15.12
N ALA A 316 2.88 -9.31 -15.01
CA ALA A 316 4.25 -8.83 -15.13
C ALA A 316 5.15 -9.85 -15.84
N THR A 317 6.33 -9.42 -16.27
CA THR A 317 7.31 -10.28 -16.93
C THR A 317 8.71 -9.95 -16.44
N ILE A 318 9.46 -10.99 -16.09
CA ILE A 318 10.84 -10.86 -15.61
C ILE A 318 11.74 -10.37 -16.75
N SER A 319 12.45 -9.27 -16.53
CA SER A 319 13.62 -8.86 -17.31
C SER A 319 14.87 -9.17 -16.51
N ARG A 320 15.72 -10.01 -17.09
CA ARG A 320 17.16 -9.99 -16.81
C ARG A 320 17.78 -9.15 -17.92
N GLU A 321 18.18 -7.93 -17.56
CA GLU A 321 19.08 -7.05 -18.30
C GLU A 321 20.53 -7.36 -17.87
#